data_AF-I5BSD6-F1
#
_entry.id   AF-I5BSD6-F1
#
_cell.length_a   1.000
_cell.length_b   1.000
_cell.length_c   1.000
_cell.angle_alpha   90.00
_cell.angle_beta   90.00
_cell.angle_gamma   90.00
#
_symmetry.space_group_name_H-M   'P 1'
#
loop_
_entity.id
_entity.type
_entity.pdbx_description
1 polymer ?
#
loop_
_entity_poly.entity_id
_entity_poly.type
_entity_poly.pdbx_seq_one_letter_code
_entity_poly.pdbx_strand_id
1 'polypeptide(L)'
;MQTIKRYFLLISIGVILLRCQHHKEKPNIYLNEVIGEEVVNRLEELKLIDSNDTILGLWHIIINEAHLKSENYTFFTYNNLVQFYQRENTEPIITYVPIDSILDLRKEIESNLNLNRMSIKVRRFRGLTFNHKTQKDEVLYVNYSFFPPFDADIQKKEQFYELLLQTWINNPKYQELFTINSKLHNEDVKQTISDESNKLTKLKHNFEKQSVNTIYENNFLVVFLGNELALIRYNSDDEEFTVFNIITENLIGDSTDAMTVLSIYPIHKHGELELPFSDKGLTINSAIRYKTKFSKTIVENHFR
;
A
#
# COMPACT_ATOMS: atom_id res chain seq x y z
N MET A 1 -26.92 -62.21 41.32
CA MET A 1 -27.14 -60.79 40.98
C MET A 1 -25.79 -60.10 41.04
N GLN A 2 -24.96 -60.02 40.00
CA GLN A 2 -25.17 -59.46 38.66
C GLN A 2 -25.75 -58.04 38.68
N THR A 3 -25.05 -57.16 37.94
CA THR A 3 -25.36 -55.79 37.51
C THR A 3 -25.42 -54.71 38.60
N ILE A 4 -24.29 -54.02 38.81
CA ILE A 4 -24.07 -52.63 38.38
C ILE A 4 -22.59 -52.53 37.97
N LYS A 5 -22.35 -52.79 36.69
CA LYS A 5 -21.10 -52.49 35.98
C LYS A 5 -21.28 -51.10 35.36
N ARG A 6 -20.18 -50.33 35.35
CA ARG A 6 -19.87 -49.26 34.39
C ARG A 6 -20.76 -48.02 34.45
N TYR A 7 -20.34 -46.95 35.14
CA TYR A 7 -20.51 -45.54 34.72
C TYR A 7 -19.69 -44.57 35.60
N PHE A 8 -18.44 -44.91 35.94
CA PHE A 8 -17.51 -43.98 36.62
C PHE A 8 -16.18 -43.83 35.89
N LEU A 9 -16.24 -43.92 34.55
CA LEU A 9 -15.09 -43.70 33.68
C LEU A 9 -15.52 -42.94 32.42
N LEU A 10 -16.25 -41.83 32.55
CA LEU A 10 -16.64 -40.98 31.40
C LEU A 10 -16.82 -39.49 31.73
N ILE A 11 -16.30 -39.02 32.85
CA ILE A 11 -16.17 -37.58 33.18
C ILE A 11 -14.80 -37.51 33.87
N SER A 12 -13.68 -37.22 33.21
CA SER A 12 -13.42 -35.96 32.53
C SER A 12 -12.19 -36.08 31.59
N ILE A 13 -12.29 -36.89 30.53
CA ILE A 13 -11.48 -36.68 29.31
C ILE A 13 -11.84 -35.32 28.65
N GLY A 14 -12.95 -34.69 29.07
CA GLY A 14 -13.32 -33.32 28.74
C GLY A 14 -12.44 -32.20 29.32
N VAL A 15 -11.42 -32.49 30.14
CA VAL A 15 -10.45 -31.47 30.61
C VAL A 15 -9.20 -31.39 29.73
N ILE A 16 -8.98 -32.35 28.83
CA ILE A 16 -7.85 -32.33 27.88
C ILE A 16 -8.25 -31.69 26.54
N LEU A 17 -9.54 -31.47 26.27
CA LEU A 17 -10.05 -30.92 25.00
C LEU A 17 -10.36 -29.41 24.98
N LEU A 18 -9.98 -28.63 26.02
CA LEU A 18 -10.39 -27.22 26.10
C LEU A 18 -9.28 -26.20 26.42
N ARG A 19 -8.01 -26.52 26.16
CA ARG A 19 -6.95 -25.51 26.06
C ARG A 19 -5.92 -25.80 24.96
N CYS A 20 -6.37 -26.16 23.76
CA CYS A 20 -5.81 -25.48 22.60
C CYS A 20 -6.58 -24.16 22.47
N GLN A 21 -6.34 -23.25 23.40
CA GLN A 21 -6.50 -21.85 23.06
C GLN A 21 -5.45 -21.63 22.00
N HIS A 22 -5.84 -21.61 20.72
CA HIS A 22 -5.10 -20.82 19.76
C HIS A 22 -5.09 -19.43 20.36
N HIS A 23 -4.00 -19.10 21.04
CA HIS A 23 -3.73 -17.75 21.48
C HIS A 23 -3.52 -17.00 20.17
N LYS A 24 -4.62 -16.48 19.62
CA LYS A 24 -4.53 -15.37 18.68
C LYS A 24 -3.94 -14.25 19.52
N GLU A 25 -2.61 -14.14 19.50
CA GLU A 25 -1.94 -12.95 20.01
C GLU A 25 -2.64 -11.78 19.34
N LYS A 26 -3.25 -10.91 20.17
CA LYS A 26 -3.82 -9.68 19.64
C LYS A 26 -2.68 -8.92 18.95
N PRO A 27 -2.90 -8.37 17.75
CA PRO A 27 -1.85 -7.62 17.07
C PRO A 27 -1.36 -6.50 17.98
N ASN A 28 -0.07 -6.54 18.35
CA ASN A 28 0.52 -5.59 19.29
C ASN A 28 1.71 -4.90 18.63
N ILE A 29 2.06 -3.74 19.18
CA ILE A 29 3.23 -2.96 18.82
C ILE A 29 4.14 -2.90 20.04
N TYR A 30 5.39 -3.29 19.84
CA TYR A 30 6.47 -3.32 20.82
C TYR A 30 7.38 -2.12 20.57
N LEU A 31 7.61 -1.29 21.59
CA LEU A 31 8.34 -0.02 21.47
C LEU A 31 9.30 0.13 22.63
N ASN A 32 10.62 0.18 22.36
CA ASN A 32 11.65 0.26 23.39
C ASN A 32 11.48 -0.80 24.52
N GLU A 33 10.76 -1.88 24.22
CA GLU A 33 10.50 -3.00 25.11
C GLU A 33 11.41 -4.15 24.69
N VAL A 34 11.69 -5.06 25.63
CA VAL A 34 12.38 -6.31 25.29
C VAL A 34 11.46 -7.14 24.41
N ILE A 35 11.81 -7.26 23.14
CA ILE A 35 11.15 -8.18 22.20
C ILE A 35 11.55 -9.61 22.60
N GLY A 36 10.59 -10.53 22.64
CA GLY A 36 10.85 -11.91 23.05
C GLY A 36 11.93 -12.57 22.19
N GLU A 37 12.81 -13.36 22.83
CA GLU A 37 13.94 -14.04 22.17
C GLU A 37 13.51 -14.87 20.95
N GLU A 38 12.32 -15.48 20.99
CA GLU A 38 11.77 -16.26 19.87
C GLU A 38 11.63 -15.40 18.60
N VAL A 39 11.13 -14.17 18.72
CA VAL A 39 10.96 -13.26 17.58
C VAL A 39 12.30 -12.76 17.09
N VAL A 40 13.22 -12.43 17.99
CA VAL A 40 14.58 -11.98 17.63
C VAL A 40 15.32 -13.08 16.88
N ASN A 41 15.36 -14.30 17.43
CA ASN A 41 15.99 -15.46 16.78
C ASN A 41 15.36 -15.73 15.41
N ARG A 42 14.04 -15.62 15.29
CA ARG A 42 13.35 -15.78 14.01
C ARG A 42 13.78 -14.73 12.98
N LEU A 43 13.95 -13.48 13.37
CA LEU A 43 14.43 -12.41 12.47
C LEU A 43 15.90 -12.60 12.07
N GLU A 44 16.75 -13.12 12.96
CA GLU A 44 18.14 -13.50 12.68
C GLU A 44 18.23 -14.68 11.69
N GLU A 45 17.42 -15.73 11.90
CA GLU A 45 17.32 -16.88 10.98
C GLU A 45 16.93 -16.45 9.55
N LEU A 46 16.00 -15.50 9.47
CA LEU A 46 15.57 -14.90 8.20
C LEU A 46 16.60 -13.93 7.62
N LYS A 47 17.72 -13.67 8.33
CA LYS A 47 18.78 -12.72 7.97
C LYS A 47 18.25 -11.31 7.75
N LEU A 48 17.25 -10.92 8.54
CA LEU A 48 16.66 -9.58 8.50
C LEU A 48 17.34 -8.60 9.48
N ILE A 49 18.01 -9.15 10.49
CA ILE A 49 18.83 -8.44 11.48
C ILE A 49 20.11 -9.25 11.75
N ASP A 50 21.15 -8.57 12.22
CA ASP A 50 22.31 -9.20 12.85
C ASP A 50 22.12 -9.29 14.37
N SER A 51 22.87 -10.17 15.04
CA SER A 51 22.78 -10.39 16.50
C SER A 51 23.08 -9.16 17.37
N ASN A 52 23.67 -8.11 16.77
CA ASN A 52 24.01 -6.87 17.45
C ASN A 52 23.02 -5.74 17.14
N ASP A 53 22.03 -5.97 16.28
CA ASP A 53 21.04 -4.96 15.93
C ASP A 53 20.06 -4.75 17.09
N THR A 54 19.87 -3.49 17.47
CA THR A 54 18.77 -3.11 18.38
C THR A 54 17.53 -2.78 17.57
N ILE A 55 16.47 -3.58 17.74
CA ILE A 55 15.14 -3.26 17.22
C ILE A 55 14.48 -2.25 18.17
N LEU A 56 14.11 -1.09 17.63
CA LEU A 56 13.54 0.02 18.40
C LEU A 56 12.01 -0.03 18.44
N GLY A 57 11.41 -0.47 17.33
CA GLY A 57 9.98 -0.70 17.23
C GLY A 57 9.68 -1.88 16.33
N LEU A 58 8.67 -2.67 16.72
CA LEU A 58 8.23 -3.86 16.00
C LEU A 58 6.71 -3.98 16.10
N TRP A 59 6.06 -4.37 15.00
CA TRP A 59 4.82 -5.12 15.06
C TRP A 59 4.92 -6.37 14.20
N HIS A 60 4.18 -7.40 14.59
CA HIS A 60 4.08 -8.60 13.79
C HIS A 60 2.68 -9.20 13.84
N ILE A 61 2.37 -9.96 12.81
CA ILE A 61 1.14 -10.75 12.70
C ILE A 61 1.57 -12.13 12.20
N ILE A 62 1.35 -13.14 13.03
CA ILE A 62 1.55 -14.54 12.68
C ILE A 62 0.16 -15.17 12.60
N ILE A 63 -0.22 -15.62 11.41
CA ILE A 63 -1.43 -16.39 11.19
C ILE A 63 -0.99 -17.85 11.08
N ASN A 64 -1.59 -18.72 11.89
CA ASN A 64 -1.33 -20.15 11.88
C ASN A 64 -2.66 -20.91 11.95
N GLU A 65 -3.42 -20.84 10.86
CA GLU A 65 -4.70 -21.53 10.69
C GLU A 65 -4.53 -22.69 9.69
N ALA A 66 -5.42 -23.71 9.75
CA ALA A 66 -5.29 -24.95 8.98
C ALA A 66 -5.16 -24.77 7.45
N HIS A 67 -5.64 -23.64 6.92
CA HIS A 67 -5.62 -23.32 5.49
C HIS A 67 -4.82 -22.06 5.15
N LEU A 68 -4.23 -21.42 6.17
CA LEU A 68 -3.50 -20.17 6.01
C LEU A 68 -2.45 -20.06 7.11
N LYS A 69 -1.19 -20.24 6.73
CA LYS A 69 -0.07 -19.79 7.54
C LYS A 69 0.64 -18.64 6.85
N SER A 70 0.87 -17.57 7.59
CA SER A 70 1.63 -16.43 7.11
C SER A 70 2.29 -15.68 8.25
N GLU A 71 3.47 -15.17 7.99
CA GLU A 71 4.25 -14.32 8.88
C GLU A 71 4.38 -12.93 8.27
N ASN A 72 4.08 -11.90 9.04
CA ASN A 72 4.29 -10.50 8.67
C ASN A 72 5.01 -9.79 9.81
N TYR A 73 6.19 -9.26 9.54
CA TYR A 73 6.94 -8.44 10.47
C TYR A 73 7.14 -7.06 9.85
N THR A 74 6.98 -6.00 10.63
CA THR A 74 7.52 -4.69 10.29
C THR A 74 8.20 -4.11 11.50
N PHE A 75 9.45 -3.70 11.32
CA PHE A 75 10.27 -3.22 12.40
C PHE A 75 11.28 -2.20 11.90
N PHE A 76 11.85 -1.45 12.82
CA PHE A 76 13.00 -0.61 12.51
C PHE A 76 14.08 -0.68 13.59
N THR A 77 15.31 -0.51 13.11
CA THR A 77 16.51 -0.28 13.91
C THR A 77 16.97 1.17 13.69
N TYR A 78 18.12 1.54 14.23
CA TYR A 78 18.75 2.82 13.88
C TYR A 78 19.08 2.97 12.40
N ASN A 79 19.29 1.85 11.70
CA ASN A 79 19.82 1.84 10.34
C ASN A 79 18.75 1.58 9.31
N ASN A 80 17.73 0.77 9.62
CA ASN A 80 16.79 0.28 8.61
C ASN A 80 15.36 0.22 9.13
N LEU A 81 14.41 0.52 8.25
CA LEU A 81 13.01 0.15 8.36
C LEU A 81 12.75 -1.02 7.40
N VAL A 82 12.26 -2.13 7.95
CA VAL A 82 12.11 -3.40 7.24
C VAL A 82 10.68 -3.88 7.37
N GLN A 83 10.13 -4.38 6.26
CA GLN A 83 8.91 -5.18 6.24
C GLN A 83 9.21 -6.53 5.61
N PHE A 84 8.81 -7.59 6.28
CA PHE A 84 8.85 -8.96 5.80
C PHE A 84 7.43 -9.49 5.74
N TYR A 85 7.11 -10.19 4.65
CA TYR A 85 5.88 -10.96 4.52
C TYR A 85 6.15 -12.28 3.83
N GLN A 86 5.68 -13.38 4.42
CA GLN A 86 5.73 -14.70 3.79
C GLN A 86 4.44 -15.46 4.09
N ARG A 87 3.86 -16.07 3.05
CA ARG A 87 2.83 -17.10 3.18
C ARG A 87 3.49 -18.48 3.10
N GLU A 88 2.88 -19.49 3.72
CA GLU A 88 3.35 -20.87 3.63
C GLU A 88 3.60 -21.28 2.17
N ASN A 89 4.78 -21.84 1.91
CA ASN A 89 5.22 -22.29 0.59
C ASN A 89 5.32 -21.19 -0.49
N THR A 90 5.38 -19.91 -0.12
CA THR A 90 5.72 -18.82 -1.04
C THR A 90 7.09 -18.24 -0.75
N GLU A 91 7.71 -17.65 -1.77
CA GLU A 91 8.90 -16.80 -1.60
C GLU A 91 8.57 -15.63 -0.66
N PRO A 92 9.50 -15.24 0.23
CA PRO A 92 9.31 -14.09 1.10
C PRO A 92 9.39 -12.78 0.31
N ILE A 93 8.53 -11.84 0.67
CA ILE A 93 8.57 -10.46 0.19
C ILE A 93 9.25 -9.62 1.27
N ILE A 94 10.39 -9.02 0.93
CA ILE A 94 11.17 -8.20 1.85
C ILE A 94 11.28 -6.79 1.28
N THR A 95 10.77 -5.81 2.01
CA THR A 95 10.98 -4.39 1.76
C THR A 95 12.00 -3.86 2.74
N TYR A 96 13.07 -3.28 2.21
CA TYR A 96 14.17 -2.75 3.00
C TYR A 96 14.42 -1.28 2.67
N VAL A 97 14.29 -0.42 3.69
CA VAL A 97 14.47 1.02 3.59
C VAL A 97 15.55 1.46 4.58
N PRO A 98 16.76 1.76 4.11
CA PRO A 98 17.78 2.39 4.95
C PRO A 98 17.28 3.75 5.46
N ILE A 99 17.35 3.98 6.77
CA ILE A 99 16.94 5.23 7.43
C ILE A 99 17.74 6.41 6.87
N ASP A 100 19.02 6.20 6.57
CA ASP A 100 19.94 7.17 5.98
C ASP A 100 19.66 7.48 4.50
N SER A 101 18.58 6.93 3.94
CA SER A 101 18.12 7.17 2.57
C SER A 101 16.68 7.72 2.51
N ILE A 102 16.05 8.01 3.65
CA ILE A 102 14.68 8.54 3.67
C ILE A 102 14.70 10.06 3.36
N LEU A 103 13.97 10.46 2.32
CA LEU A 103 13.74 11.86 1.92
C LEU A 103 12.54 12.50 2.62
N ASP A 104 11.48 11.71 2.79
CA ASP A 104 10.21 12.13 3.37
C ASP A 104 9.65 10.96 4.18
N LEU A 105 9.21 11.26 5.40
CA LEU A 105 8.50 10.34 6.28
C LEU A 105 7.27 11.07 6.79
N ARG A 106 6.10 10.52 6.51
CA ARG A 106 4.84 11.13 6.94
C ARG A 106 3.81 10.09 7.31
N LYS A 107 2.95 10.48 8.24
CA LYS A 107 1.76 9.74 8.62
C LYS A 107 0.56 10.24 7.83
N GLU A 108 -0.24 9.33 7.29
CA GLU A 108 -1.55 9.62 6.70
C GLU A 108 -2.61 8.82 7.47
N ILE A 109 -3.76 9.44 7.76
CA ILE A 109 -4.91 8.81 8.40
C ILE A 109 -6.03 8.76 7.37
N GLU A 110 -6.38 7.55 6.94
CA GLU A 110 -7.58 7.34 6.12
C GLU A 110 -8.79 7.26 7.07
N SER A 111 -9.70 8.23 6.96
CA SER A 111 -10.84 8.41 7.86
C SER A 111 -12.18 7.90 7.30
N ASN A 112 -12.16 7.13 6.21
CA ASN A 112 -13.38 6.59 5.62
C ASN A 112 -13.91 5.37 6.41
N LEU A 113 -15.22 5.35 6.65
CA LEU A 113 -16.00 4.18 7.09
C LEU A 113 -15.65 3.59 8.48
N ASN A 114 -15.47 4.41 9.52
CA ASN A 114 -15.21 3.96 10.92
C ASN A 114 -13.90 3.16 11.12
N LEU A 115 -13.04 3.11 10.10
CA LEU A 115 -11.76 2.42 10.16
C LEU A 115 -10.66 3.48 10.20
N ASN A 116 -10.22 3.91 11.39
CA ASN A 116 -9.07 4.81 11.55
C ASN A 116 -7.78 4.08 11.16
N ARG A 117 -7.53 3.99 9.86
CA ARG A 117 -6.36 3.31 9.32
C ARG A 117 -5.22 4.32 9.23
N MET A 118 -4.19 4.08 10.04
CA MET A 118 -2.92 4.81 9.93
C MET A 118 -2.06 4.15 8.85
N SER A 119 -1.45 4.97 8.00
CA SER A 119 -0.36 4.53 7.13
C SER A 119 0.87 5.42 7.32
N ILE A 120 2.03 4.79 7.32
CA ILE A 120 3.34 5.46 7.36
C ILE A 120 3.88 5.43 5.93
N LYS A 121 3.93 6.60 5.31
CA LYS A 121 4.48 6.78 3.96
C LYS A 121 5.94 7.15 4.06
N VAL A 122 6.76 6.46 3.26
CA VAL A 122 8.21 6.68 3.20
C VAL A 122 8.63 6.91 1.77
N ARG A 123 9.31 8.02 1.51
CA ARG A 123 9.96 8.29 0.24
C ARG A 123 11.45 8.00 0.39
N ARG A 124 11.94 6.97 -0.27
CA ARG A 124 13.35 6.56 -0.26
C ARG A 124 14.10 7.18 -1.43
N PHE A 125 15.20 7.88 -1.14
CA PHE A 125 16.17 8.37 -2.11
C PHE A 125 16.86 7.21 -2.84
N ARG A 126 16.94 7.32 -4.16
CA ARG A 126 17.70 6.40 -5.04
C ARG A 126 18.90 7.09 -5.68
N GLY A 127 18.82 8.40 -5.92
CA GLY A 127 19.88 9.16 -6.54
C GLY A 127 19.37 10.43 -7.20
N LEU A 128 20.31 11.16 -7.80
CA LEU A 128 20.03 12.29 -8.69
C LEU A 128 20.30 11.87 -10.13
N THR A 129 19.46 12.33 -11.04
CA THR A 129 19.70 12.22 -12.48
C THR A 129 19.51 13.58 -13.13
N PHE A 130 20.35 13.95 -14.08
CA PHE A 130 20.15 15.19 -14.83
C PHE A 130 19.16 14.93 -15.97
N ASN A 131 18.03 15.64 -15.98
CA ASN A 131 17.09 15.57 -17.09
C ASN A 131 17.51 16.56 -18.18
N HIS A 132 17.98 16.02 -19.31
CA HIS A 132 18.40 16.79 -20.48
C HIS A 132 17.27 17.57 -21.18
N LYS A 133 16.00 17.18 -21.00
CA LYS A 133 14.84 17.90 -21.55
C LYS A 133 14.53 19.15 -20.74
N THR A 134 14.47 19.02 -19.42
CA THR A 134 14.13 20.13 -18.51
C THR A 134 15.34 20.96 -18.11
N GLN A 135 16.56 20.46 -18.39
CA GLN A 135 17.84 21.06 -17.98
C GLN A 135 17.93 21.25 -16.46
N LYS A 136 17.37 20.31 -15.69
CA LYS A 136 17.34 20.31 -14.23
C LYS A 136 17.71 18.95 -13.67
N ASP A 137 18.21 18.93 -12.44
CA ASP A 137 18.38 17.70 -11.68
C ASP A 137 17.03 17.17 -11.20
N GLU A 138 16.79 15.88 -11.40
CA GLU A 138 15.64 15.14 -10.90
C GLU A 138 16.08 14.18 -9.80
N VAL A 139 15.25 14.08 -8.78
CA VAL A 139 15.47 13.14 -7.69
C VAL A 139 14.74 11.85 -8.00
N LEU A 140 15.50 10.76 -8.12
CA LEU A 140 14.96 9.42 -8.20
C LEU A 140 14.59 8.94 -6.81
N TYR A 141 13.36 8.50 -6.64
CA TYR A 141 12.87 7.97 -5.37
C TYR A 141 11.89 6.82 -5.55
N VAL A 142 11.70 6.06 -4.48
CA VAL A 142 10.68 5.00 -4.39
C VAL A 142 9.78 5.29 -3.20
N ASN A 143 8.47 5.12 -3.37
CA ASN A 143 7.51 5.27 -2.28
C ASN A 143 7.18 3.92 -1.68
N TYR A 144 7.18 3.86 -0.35
CA TYR A 144 6.74 2.71 0.43
C TYR A 144 5.60 3.13 1.36
N SER A 145 4.73 2.17 1.69
CA SER A 145 3.62 2.36 2.64
C SER A 145 3.64 1.22 3.65
N PHE A 146 3.76 1.57 4.93
CA PHE A 146 3.70 0.62 6.03
C PHE A 146 2.40 0.82 6.78
N PHE A 147 1.73 -0.28 7.11
CA PHE A 147 0.42 -0.26 7.75
C PHE A 147 0.52 -0.99 9.09
N PRO A 148 0.58 -0.26 10.21
CA PRO A 148 0.44 -0.86 11.52
C PRO A 148 -0.86 -1.68 11.62
N PRO A 149 -0.94 -2.69 12.50
CA PRO A 149 -2.10 -3.56 12.57
C PRO A 149 -3.40 -2.78 12.80
N PHE A 150 -4.45 -3.16 12.09
CA PHE A 150 -5.70 -2.41 12.09
C PHE A 150 -6.28 -2.24 13.52
N ASP A 151 -6.32 -3.33 14.30
CA ASP A 151 -6.88 -3.36 15.65
C ASP A 151 -5.91 -2.95 16.77
N ALA A 152 -4.66 -2.57 16.44
CA ALA A 152 -3.72 -2.13 17.45
C ALA A 152 -4.13 -0.78 18.06
N ASP A 153 -3.75 -0.56 19.33
CA ASP A 153 -4.00 0.67 20.08
C ASP A 153 -3.46 1.90 19.33
N ILE A 154 -4.28 2.94 19.20
CA ILE A 154 -3.92 4.14 18.43
C ILE A 154 -2.73 4.89 19.04
N GLN A 155 -2.63 4.95 20.37
CA GLN A 155 -1.51 5.60 21.04
C GLN A 155 -0.20 4.85 20.75
N LYS A 156 -0.23 3.51 20.74
CA LYS A 156 0.95 2.72 20.33
C LYS A 156 1.34 2.94 18.87
N LYS A 157 0.39 3.07 17.95
CA LYS A 157 0.67 3.40 16.55
C LYS A 157 1.35 4.75 16.42
N GLU A 158 0.85 5.75 17.14
CA GLU A 158 1.41 7.09 17.20
C GLU A 158 2.83 7.08 17.80
N GLN A 159 3.04 6.38 18.90
CA GLN A 159 4.36 6.25 19.53
C GLN A 159 5.38 5.55 18.62
N PHE A 160 4.95 4.54 17.84
CA PHE A 160 5.82 3.92 16.84
C PHE A 160 6.27 4.95 15.80
N TYR A 161 5.31 5.69 15.23
CA TYR A 161 5.60 6.69 14.23
C TYR A 161 6.54 7.78 14.76
N GLU A 162 6.26 8.31 15.96
CA GLU A 162 7.11 9.32 16.59
C GLU A 162 8.53 8.81 16.85
N LEU A 163 8.68 7.56 17.32
CA LEU A 163 10.00 6.97 17.54
C LEU A 163 10.77 6.78 16.21
N LEU A 164 10.09 6.34 15.15
CA LEU A 164 10.68 6.23 13.81
C LEU A 164 11.07 7.62 13.27
N LEU A 165 10.22 8.62 13.48
CA LEU A 165 10.46 10.01 13.08
C LEU A 165 11.71 10.57 13.80
N GLN A 166 11.81 10.38 15.11
CA GLN A 166 13.00 10.80 15.86
C GLN A 166 14.26 10.05 15.40
N THR A 167 14.15 8.75 15.12
CA THR A 167 15.27 7.95 14.59
C THR A 167 15.75 8.50 13.24
N TRP A 168 14.83 8.88 12.36
CA TRP A 168 15.17 9.49 11.08
C TRP A 168 15.75 10.90 11.22
N ILE A 169 15.16 11.78 12.03
CA ILE A 169 15.65 13.15 12.24
C ILE A 169 17.06 13.17 12.84
N ASN A 170 17.36 12.22 13.72
CA ASN A 170 18.68 12.10 14.36
C ASN A 170 19.72 11.41 13.45
N ASN A 171 19.35 10.98 12.24
CA ASN A 171 20.30 10.40 11.30
C ASN A 171 21.24 11.49 10.75
N PRO A 172 22.57 11.24 10.64
CA PRO A 172 23.52 12.22 10.13
C PRO A 172 23.20 12.78 8.73
N LYS A 173 22.52 12.02 7.87
CA LYS A 173 22.14 12.45 6.51
C LYS A 173 20.82 13.20 6.44
N TYR A 174 20.08 13.33 7.54
CA TYR A 174 18.75 13.93 7.56
C TYR A 174 18.73 15.32 6.93
N GLN A 175 19.62 16.23 7.36
CA GLN A 175 19.62 17.61 6.87
C GLN A 175 19.89 17.72 5.37
N GLU A 176 20.78 16.88 4.85
CA GLU A 176 21.09 16.82 3.42
C GLU A 176 19.87 16.35 2.61
N LEU A 177 19.27 15.23 3.01
CA LEU A 177 18.12 14.63 2.33
C LEU A 177 16.87 15.51 2.43
N PHE A 178 16.65 16.14 3.57
CA PHE A 178 15.58 17.12 3.75
C PHE A 178 15.77 18.35 2.85
N THR A 179 17.01 18.82 2.69
CA THR A 179 17.34 19.93 1.77
C THR A 179 17.08 19.54 0.32
N ILE A 180 17.47 18.31 -0.08
CA ILE A 180 17.17 17.77 -1.41
C ILE A 180 15.65 17.74 -1.64
N ASN A 181 14.88 17.17 -0.70
CA ASN A 181 13.42 17.04 -0.83
C ASN A 181 12.70 18.40 -0.84
N SER A 182 13.14 19.37 -0.03
CA SER A 182 12.55 20.71 0.04
C SER A 182 12.83 21.56 -1.21
N LYS A 183 14.02 21.46 -1.80
CA LYS A 183 14.35 22.15 -3.07
C LYS A 183 13.48 21.68 -4.24
N LEU A 184 13.16 20.39 -4.30
CA LEU A 184 12.23 19.85 -5.32
C LEU A 184 10.81 20.39 -5.22
N HIS A 185 10.36 20.77 -4.01
CA HIS A 185 8.96 21.10 -3.76
C HIS A 185 8.70 22.61 -3.60
N ASN A 186 9.76 23.43 -3.54
CA ASN A 186 9.65 24.88 -3.40
C ASN A 186 9.62 25.66 -4.72
N GLU A 187 10.05 25.12 -5.87
CA GLU A 187 10.12 25.91 -7.11
C GLU A 187 9.26 25.41 -8.29
N ASP A 188 8.89 24.13 -8.38
CA ASP A 188 8.12 23.62 -9.54
C ASP A 188 6.70 23.08 -9.21
N VAL A 189 6.41 22.64 -7.97
CA VAL A 189 5.14 21.93 -7.67
C VAL A 189 3.89 22.81 -7.81
N LYS A 190 3.98 24.13 -7.57
CA LYS A 190 2.86 25.04 -7.83
C LYS A 190 2.54 25.19 -9.32
N GLN A 191 3.52 25.02 -10.19
CA GLN A 191 3.38 25.21 -11.62
C GLN A 191 2.99 23.89 -12.31
N THR A 192 3.58 22.78 -11.88
CA THR A 192 3.31 21.43 -12.40
C THR A 192 1.90 20.92 -12.06
N ILE A 193 1.44 21.07 -10.82
CA ILE A 193 0.06 20.70 -10.42
C ILE A 193 -0.97 21.56 -11.19
N SER A 194 -0.66 22.83 -11.43
CA SER A 194 -1.49 23.72 -12.24
C SER A 194 -1.61 23.22 -13.68
N ASP A 195 -0.52 22.80 -14.31
CA ASP A 195 -0.52 22.32 -15.69
C ASP A 195 -1.20 20.96 -15.88
N GLU A 196 -0.98 20.00 -14.97
CA GLU A 196 -1.69 18.70 -14.99
C GLU A 196 -3.19 18.88 -14.81
N SER A 197 -3.59 19.69 -13.81
CA SER A 197 -4.98 20.01 -13.55
C SER A 197 -5.62 20.73 -14.74
N ASN A 198 -4.92 21.67 -15.36
CA ASN A 198 -5.39 22.37 -16.56
C ASN A 198 -5.58 21.44 -17.76
N LYS A 199 -4.66 20.49 -17.98
CA LYS A 199 -4.74 19.53 -19.09
C LYS A 199 -5.88 18.54 -18.90
N LEU A 200 -6.04 18.00 -17.69
CA LEU A 200 -7.12 17.06 -17.36
C LEU A 200 -8.47 17.76 -17.34
N THR A 201 -8.57 19.00 -16.84
CA THR A 201 -9.81 19.80 -16.88
C THR A 201 -10.24 20.12 -18.31
N LYS A 202 -9.29 20.47 -19.20
CA LYS A 202 -9.59 20.66 -20.64
C LYS A 202 -10.09 19.37 -21.29
N LEU A 203 -9.48 18.23 -20.96
CA LEU A 203 -9.90 16.93 -21.48
C LEU A 203 -11.29 16.53 -20.95
N LYS A 204 -11.56 16.76 -19.67
CA LYS A 204 -12.87 16.59 -19.03
C LYS A 204 -13.95 17.34 -19.81
N HIS A 205 -13.75 18.64 -20.05
CA HIS A 205 -14.69 19.44 -20.82
C HIS A 205 -14.93 18.94 -22.25
N ASN A 206 -13.94 18.32 -22.89
CA ASN A 206 -14.12 17.74 -24.22
C ASN A 206 -14.98 16.47 -24.21
N PHE A 207 -14.92 15.67 -23.14
CA PHE A 207 -15.80 14.53 -22.94
C PHE A 207 -17.22 14.96 -22.54
N GLU A 208 -17.36 15.92 -21.62
CA GLU A 208 -18.67 16.46 -21.20
C GLU A 208 -19.45 17.07 -22.38
N LYS A 209 -18.76 17.73 -23.32
CA LYS A 209 -19.36 18.22 -24.59
C LYS A 209 -20.00 17.11 -25.44
N GLN A 210 -19.59 15.87 -25.24
CA GLN A 210 -20.11 14.69 -25.92
C GLN A 210 -21.04 13.89 -25.02
N SER A 211 -21.56 14.51 -23.95
CA SER A 211 -22.48 13.90 -22.97
C SER A 211 -21.92 12.67 -22.26
N VAL A 212 -20.59 12.59 -22.15
CA VAL A 212 -19.90 11.53 -21.43
C VAL A 212 -19.72 11.92 -19.97
N ASN A 213 -20.08 11.00 -19.07
CA ASN A 213 -19.90 11.22 -17.64
C ASN A 213 -18.41 11.13 -17.28
N THR A 214 -17.95 12.06 -16.45
CA THR A 214 -16.55 12.14 -16.05
C THR A 214 -16.40 12.55 -14.59
N ILE A 215 -15.37 12.02 -13.94
CA ILE A 215 -15.01 12.35 -12.55
C ILE A 215 -13.55 12.79 -12.54
N TYR A 216 -13.26 13.94 -11.96
CA TYR A 216 -11.90 14.44 -11.79
C TYR A 216 -11.58 14.52 -10.31
N GLU A 217 -10.65 13.68 -9.86
CA GLU A 217 -10.22 13.59 -8.47
C GLU A 217 -8.73 13.27 -8.41
N ASN A 218 -8.03 13.81 -7.40
CA ASN A 218 -6.64 13.44 -7.07
C ASN A 218 -5.69 13.35 -8.30
N ASN A 219 -5.77 14.32 -9.22
CA ASN A 219 -4.96 14.44 -10.45
C ASN A 219 -5.14 13.30 -11.46
N PHE A 220 -6.33 12.68 -11.49
CA PHE A 220 -6.72 11.79 -12.59
C PHE A 220 -8.15 12.08 -13.03
N LEU A 221 -8.42 11.80 -14.30
CA LEU A 221 -9.73 11.89 -14.92
C LEU A 221 -10.25 10.48 -15.17
N VAL A 222 -11.43 10.18 -14.66
CA VAL A 222 -12.18 8.97 -14.98
C VAL A 222 -13.27 9.29 -15.98
N VAL A 223 -13.38 8.48 -17.03
CA VAL A 223 -14.33 8.65 -18.13
C VAL A 223 -15.18 7.39 -18.25
N PHE A 224 -16.50 7.56 -18.32
CA PHE A 224 -17.49 6.48 -18.35
C PHE A 224 -18.17 6.40 -19.71
N LEU A 225 -17.95 5.31 -20.44
CA LEU A 225 -18.44 5.11 -21.81
C LEU A 225 -19.17 3.77 -21.91
N GLY A 226 -20.37 3.71 -21.34
CA GLY A 226 -21.17 2.49 -21.31
C GLY A 226 -20.47 1.36 -20.56
N ASN A 227 -19.87 0.43 -21.30
CA ASN A 227 -19.15 -0.75 -20.81
C ASN A 227 -17.64 -0.50 -20.71
N GLU A 228 -17.16 0.67 -21.12
CA GLU A 228 -15.76 1.06 -21.04
C GLU A 228 -15.55 2.10 -19.95
N LEU A 229 -14.43 1.94 -19.25
CA LEU A 229 -13.99 2.82 -18.18
C LEU A 229 -12.53 3.18 -18.38
N ALA A 230 -12.24 4.47 -18.51
CA ALA A 230 -10.89 4.96 -18.71
C ALA A 230 -10.40 5.77 -17.51
N LEU A 231 -9.25 5.41 -16.96
CA LEU A 231 -8.49 6.25 -16.03
C LEU A 231 -7.37 6.94 -16.80
N ILE A 232 -7.40 8.26 -16.79
CA ILE A 232 -6.49 9.10 -17.54
C ILE A 232 -5.70 9.95 -16.56
N ARG A 233 -4.38 9.86 -16.66
CA ARG A 233 -3.43 10.73 -15.95
C ARG A 233 -2.63 11.50 -16.96
N TYR A 234 -2.27 12.73 -16.64
CA TYR A 234 -1.29 13.48 -17.42
C TYR A 234 0.00 13.54 -16.62
N ASN A 235 1.09 13.05 -17.21
CA ASN A 235 2.42 13.23 -16.65
C ASN A 235 3.01 14.50 -17.29
N SER A 236 3.19 15.53 -16.49
CA SER A 236 3.80 16.79 -16.89
C SER A 236 5.26 16.64 -17.33
N ASP A 237 6.02 15.74 -16.72
CA ASP A 237 7.43 15.50 -17.05
C ASP A 237 7.58 14.93 -18.48
N ASP A 238 6.78 13.91 -18.78
CA ASP A 238 6.75 13.24 -20.10
C ASP A 238 5.96 14.07 -21.14
N GLU A 239 5.15 15.04 -20.69
CA GLU A 239 4.11 15.73 -21.45
C GLU A 239 3.14 14.76 -22.16
N GLU A 240 2.80 13.67 -21.48
CA GLU A 240 2.01 12.57 -22.03
C GLU A 240 0.86 12.20 -21.12
N PHE A 241 -0.27 11.87 -21.73
CA PHE A 241 -1.35 11.18 -21.06
C PHE A 241 -1.03 9.70 -20.97
N THR A 242 -1.15 9.13 -19.79
CA THR A 242 -1.29 7.68 -19.61
C THR A 242 -2.76 7.37 -19.48
N VAL A 243 -3.24 6.49 -20.36
CA VAL A 243 -4.62 6.06 -20.40
C VAL A 243 -4.67 4.58 -20.04
N PHE A 244 -5.51 4.26 -19.06
CA PHE A 244 -5.80 2.89 -18.64
C PHE A 244 -7.28 2.61 -18.87
N ASN A 245 -7.58 1.83 -19.90
CA ASN A 245 -8.93 1.46 -20.28
C ASN A 245 -9.24 0.07 -19.76
N ILE A 246 -10.41 -0.08 -19.17
CA ILE A 246 -10.99 -1.35 -18.77
C ILE A 246 -12.31 -1.49 -19.53
N ILE A 247 -12.48 -2.61 -20.20
CA ILE A 247 -13.74 -3.00 -20.84
C ILE A 247 -14.38 -4.06 -19.97
N THR A 248 -15.61 -3.82 -19.52
CA THR A 248 -16.40 -4.76 -18.71
C THR A 248 -17.48 -5.44 -19.56
N GLU A 249 -17.95 -6.61 -19.12
CA GLU A 249 -19.11 -7.28 -19.75
C GLU A 249 -20.40 -6.52 -19.48
N ASN A 250 -20.55 -5.99 -18.25
CA ASN A 250 -21.74 -5.29 -17.79
C ASN A 250 -21.49 -3.79 -17.62
N LEU A 251 -22.54 -2.97 -17.81
CA LEU A 251 -22.52 -1.52 -17.59
C LEU A 251 -22.20 -1.20 -16.13
N ILE A 252 -21.28 -0.26 -15.91
CA ILE A 252 -20.93 0.21 -14.57
C ILE A 252 -21.88 1.34 -14.20
N GLY A 253 -22.92 1.02 -13.43
CA GLY A 253 -23.96 1.98 -13.04
C GLY A 253 -23.60 2.92 -11.90
N ASP A 254 -22.56 2.59 -11.10
CA ASP A 254 -22.14 3.37 -9.93
C ASP A 254 -20.70 3.88 -10.09
N SER A 255 -20.54 5.21 -9.96
CA SER A 255 -19.25 5.90 -9.97
C SER A 255 -18.27 5.39 -8.92
N THR A 256 -18.76 4.93 -7.77
CA THR A 256 -17.95 4.44 -6.65
C THR A 256 -17.30 3.10 -6.98
N ASP A 257 -18.07 2.19 -7.58
CA ASP A 257 -17.60 0.88 -7.99
C ASP A 257 -16.58 0.99 -9.14
N ALA A 258 -16.83 1.87 -10.10
CA ALA A 258 -15.87 2.20 -11.16
C ALA A 258 -14.53 2.73 -10.63
N MET A 259 -14.58 3.73 -9.74
CA MET A 259 -13.39 4.33 -9.13
C MET A 259 -12.57 3.28 -8.36
N THR A 260 -13.25 2.38 -7.67
CA THR A 260 -12.62 1.30 -6.91
C THR A 260 -11.95 0.29 -7.85
N VAL A 261 -12.63 -0.13 -8.93
CA VAL A 261 -12.07 -1.04 -9.95
C VAL A 261 -10.82 -0.44 -10.60
N LEU A 262 -10.86 0.83 -11.02
CA LEU A 262 -9.70 1.50 -11.65
C LEU A 262 -8.52 1.72 -10.72
N SER A 263 -8.79 1.92 -9.43
CA SER A 263 -7.74 2.13 -8.43
C SER A 263 -7.04 0.82 -8.08
N ILE A 264 -7.79 -0.29 -8.08
CA ILE A 264 -7.31 -1.61 -7.65
C ILE A 264 -6.69 -2.36 -8.84
N TYR A 265 -7.36 -2.45 -9.99
CA TYR A 265 -6.96 -3.34 -11.08
C TYR A 265 -5.50 -3.18 -11.57
N PRO A 266 -4.93 -1.97 -11.75
CA PRO A 266 -3.53 -1.79 -12.15
C PRO A 266 -2.51 -2.39 -11.17
N ILE A 267 -2.90 -2.57 -9.90
CA ILE A 267 -2.05 -3.05 -8.81
C ILE A 267 -2.05 -4.59 -8.75
N HIS A 268 -3.12 -5.24 -9.23
CA HIS A 268 -3.35 -6.68 -9.09
C HIS A 268 -2.93 -7.52 -10.31
N LYS A 269 -2.07 -7.00 -11.20
CA LYS A 269 -1.75 -7.63 -12.50
C LYS A 269 -0.88 -8.90 -12.44
N HIS A 270 -0.91 -9.66 -11.35
CA HIS A 270 -0.19 -10.92 -11.22
C HIS A 270 -1.10 -12.05 -10.74
N GLY A 271 -1.64 -12.80 -11.70
CA GLY A 271 -2.12 -14.18 -11.54
C GLY A 271 -3.34 -14.35 -10.62
N GLU A 272 -4.50 -14.55 -11.25
CA GLU A 272 -5.65 -15.29 -10.69
C GLU A 272 -6.00 -15.00 -9.22
N LEU A 273 -6.65 -13.87 -9.00
CA LEU A 273 -7.58 -13.70 -7.90
C LEU A 273 -8.88 -13.17 -8.51
N GLU A 274 -10.01 -13.74 -8.09
CA GLU A 274 -11.32 -13.14 -8.31
C GLU A 274 -11.19 -11.65 -8.00
N LEU A 275 -11.47 -10.81 -9.00
CA LEU A 275 -11.57 -9.37 -8.76
C LEU A 275 -12.51 -9.18 -7.57
N PRO A 276 -12.30 -8.17 -6.70
CA PRO A 276 -13.14 -7.96 -5.50
C PRO A 276 -14.63 -7.66 -5.78
N PHE A 277 -15.14 -7.98 -6.98
CA PHE A 277 -16.45 -7.67 -7.52
C PHE A 277 -17.07 -8.80 -8.36
N SER A 278 -16.54 -10.04 -8.32
CA SER A 278 -17.26 -11.22 -8.86
C SER A 278 -18.68 -11.28 -8.29
N ASP A 279 -18.81 -10.98 -6.99
CA ASP A 279 -20.07 -10.98 -6.24
C ASP A 279 -21.01 -9.83 -6.65
N LYS A 280 -20.49 -8.80 -7.34
CA LYS A 280 -21.26 -7.69 -7.92
C LYS A 280 -21.54 -7.86 -9.43
N GLY A 281 -21.12 -8.98 -10.02
CA GLY A 281 -21.33 -9.27 -11.44
C GLY A 281 -20.49 -8.41 -12.40
N LEU A 282 -19.39 -7.81 -11.95
CA LEU A 282 -18.49 -7.02 -12.80
C LEU A 282 -17.36 -7.92 -13.33
N THR A 283 -17.53 -8.41 -14.55
CA THR A 283 -16.48 -9.13 -15.29
C THR A 283 -15.67 -8.17 -16.15
N ILE A 284 -14.34 -8.24 -16.06
CA ILE A 284 -13.44 -7.47 -16.94
C ILE A 284 -13.11 -8.32 -18.16
N ASN A 285 -13.53 -7.86 -19.34
CA ASN A 285 -13.24 -8.49 -20.63
C ASN A 285 -11.80 -8.23 -21.06
N SER A 286 -11.34 -6.99 -20.94
CA SER A 286 -9.98 -6.62 -21.30
C SER A 286 -9.54 -5.36 -20.57
N ALA A 287 -8.23 -5.19 -20.46
CA ALA A 287 -7.63 -3.97 -19.96
C ALA A 287 -6.45 -3.57 -20.84
N ILE A 288 -6.46 -2.33 -21.31
CA ILE A 288 -5.47 -1.79 -22.24
C ILE A 288 -4.84 -0.57 -21.60
N ARG A 289 -3.50 -0.52 -21.62
CA ARG A 289 -2.75 0.66 -21.21
C ARG A 289 -2.02 1.23 -22.41
N TYR A 290 -2.17 2.53 -22.64
CA TYR A 290 -1.40 3.23 -23.65
C TYR A 290 -1.00 4.63 -23.19
N LYS A 291 -0.03 5.21 -23.89
CA LYS A 291 0.41 6.59 -23.70
C LYS A 291 0.15 7.40 -24.96
N THR A 292 -0.16 8.68 -24.82
CA THR A 292 -0.29 9.61 -25.96
C THR A 292 0.00 11.04 -25.56
N LYS A 293 0.64 11.81 -26.44
CA LYS A 293 0.86 13.27 -26.27
C LYS A 293 -0.39 14.09 -26.57
N PHE A 294 -1.38 13.52 -27.27
CA PHE A 294 -2.49 14.27 -27.83
C PHE A 294 -3.81 13.89 -27.18
N SER A 295 -4.44 14.86 -26.50
CA SER A 295 -5.77 14.71 -25.91
C SER A 295 -6.84 14.35 -26.94
N LYS A 296 -6.69 14.82 -28.18
CA LYS A 296 -7.58 14.50 -29.30
C LYS A 296 -7.59 13.00 -29.61
N THR A 297 -6.44 12.34 -29.57
CA THR A 297 -6.32 10.89 -29.81
C THR A 297 -7.06 10.10 -28.74
N ILE A 298 -7.04 10.57 -27.48
CA ILE A 298 -7.78 9.92 -26.40
C ILE A 298 -9.28 9.99 -26.69
N VAL A 299 -9.79 11.17 -27.01
CA VAL A 299 -11.21 11.35 -27.35
C VAL A 299 -11.57 10.49 -28.57
N GLU A 300 -10.83 10.60 -29.67
CA GLU A 300 -11.12 9.86 -30.90
C GLU A 300 -11.10 8.33 -30.72
N ASN A 301 -10.23 7.79 -29.88
CA ASN A 301 -10.17 6.35 -29.63
C ASN A 301 -11.40 5.80 -28.88
N HIS A 302 -12.15 6.66 -28.19
CA HIS A 302 -13.30 6.28 -27.36
C HIS A 302 -14.66 6.47 -28.06
N PHE A 303 -14.69 7.11 -29.23
CA PHE A 303 -15.91 7.33 -30.03
C PHE A 303 -15.82 6.68 -31.42
N ARG A 304 -14.91 5.73 -31.62
CA ARG A 304 -14.78 4.94 -32.85
C ARG A 304 -15.56 3.63 -32.77
#